data_AF-A0A0X3V362-F1
#
_entry.id   AF-A0A0X3V362-F1
#
_cell.length_a   1.000
_cell.length_b   1.000
_cell.length_c   1.000
_cell.angle_alpha   90.00
_cell.angle_beta   90.00
_cell.angle_gamma   90.00
#
_symmetry.space_group_name_H-M   'P 1'
#
loop_
_entity.id
_entity.type
_entity.pdbx_description
1 polymer ?
#
loop_
_entity_poly.entity_id
_entity_poly.type
_entity_poly.pdbx_seq_one_letter_code
_entity_poly.pdbx_strand_id
1 'polypeptide(L)'
;MSSHVEPGSAGDEGFTSLRRPARPRAERYEMGRSLRERSPRSDMAQWRPGASRPDPVAQVADSHEGRLPWLVPVRVGRMIANPYAFLRGTAGLMADDFATLPHTGITPVICGDAHLGNFGFYASPERELVFDLNDFDEAHPGPWEWDLRRLVVSVYVAGRVNGFREHECADAVQHCVEEYREQISDLSGRPLLARSFDQLNVDAMRSAASKASFRDEIERAARRARRRTSDRALPRFTERRDGTRRLVTEPPVITRPPDGDRELVEEALDGYLNTLKPHWARILGGYRIVDVAHKVVGVGSVGLRAYVALCEGSDPEDVVFLQLKQARRSVIAKHQHGALAWHRHQGQRVVEYQQALQTVSDPLLGWTTVGEHQYYVRQFRDMKGAILVEDINAGALADYAGICGYLLAKSHARTSGASMIAGYVGGSDKMDESLARFARTYADQVERDHTALVAAVRRGQLAAETA
;
A
#
# COMPACT_ATOMS: atom_id res chain seq x y z
N MET A 1 4.53 -10.28 -25.95
CA MET A 1 3.93 -9.29 -25.03
C MET A 1 2.44 -9.53 -24.97
N SER A 2 1.98 -10.38 -24.06
CA SER A 2 0.54 -10.48 -23.77
C SER A 2 0.30 -9.53 -22.61
N SER A 3 -0.25 -8.35 -22.89
CA SER A 3 -0.70 -7.44 -21.85
C SER A 3 -1.78 -8.17 -21.07
N HIS A 4 -1.55 -8.42 -19.78
CA HIS A 4 -2.57 -8.96 -18.91
C HIS A 4 -3.66 -7.89 -18.79
N VAL A 5 -4.69 -8.03 -19.63
CA VAL A 5 -5.92 -7.26 -19.53
C VAL A 5 -6.46 -7.53 -18.13
N GLU A 6 -6.59 -6.46 -17.33
CA GLU A 6 -7.35 -6.52 -16.08
C GLU A 6 -8.63 -7.32 -16.36
N PRO A 7 -9.01 -8.29 -15.51
CA PRO A 7 -10.32 -8.90 -15.63
C PRO A 7 -11.36 -7.77 -15.51
N GLY A 8 -11.81 -7.25 -16.65
CA GLY A 8 -13.08 -6.54 -16.68
C GLY A 8 -14.07 -7.50 -16.03
N SER A 9 -14.84 -7.00 -15.05
CA SER A 9 -15.99 -7.72 -14.50
C SER A 9 -16.66 -8.45 -15.67
N ALA A 10 -16.68 -9.80 -15.63
CA ALA A 10 -16.98 -10.63 -16.79
C ALA A 10 -18.08 -10.01 -17.66
N GLY A 11 -17.71 -9.43 -18.82
CA GLY A 11 -18.67 -8.81 -19.76
C GLY A 11 -18.48 -7.35 -20.19
N ASP A 12 -17.47 -6.58 -19.74
CA ASP A 12 -17.17 -5.23 -20.31
C ASP A 12 -15.96 -5.29 -21.26
N GLU A 13 -16.14 -5.88 -22.45
CA GLU A 13 -15.10 -5.98 -23.50
C GLU A 13 -14.65 -4.62 -24.04
N GLY A 14 -15.42 -3.54 -23.81
CA GLY A 14 -15.19 -2.27 -24.50
C GLY A 14 -14.01 -1.44 -23.99
N PHE A 15 -13.28 -1.91 -22.98
CA PHE A 15 -11.98 -1.35 -22.58
C PHE A 15 -10.78 -2.00 -23.27
N THR A 16 -11.02 -2.94 -24.20
CA THR A 16 -9.97 -3.69 -24.90
C THR A 16 -9.82 -3.32 -26.38
N SER A 17 -10.69 -2.46 -26.91
CA SER A 17 -10.70 -2.09 -28.34
C SER A 17 -11.06 -0.63 -28.57
N LEU A 18 -10.25 0.07 -29.38
CA LEU A 18 -10.62 1.40 -29.88
C LEU A 18 -11.73 1.37 -30.96
N ARG A 19 -12.11 0.17 -31.44
CA ARG A 19 -13.16 -0.01 -32.46
C ARG A 19 -14.55 -0.19 -31.84
N ARG A 20 -14.65 -0.37 -30.53
CA ARG A 20 -15.90 -0.61 -29.81
C ARG A 20 -15.93 0.26 -28.56
N PRO A 21 -16.98 1.04 -28.31
CA PRO A 21 -17.06 1.80 -27.08
C PRO A 21 -17.27 0.86 -25.88
N ALA A 22 -16.73 1.25 -24.72
CA ALA A 22 -17.14 0.69 -23.44
C ALA A 22 -18.62 0.95 -23.16
N ARG A 23 -19.20 0.14 -22.27
CA ARG A 23 -20.58 0.34 -21.80
C ARG A 23 -20.80 1.80 -21.34
N PRO A 24 -21.95 2.44 -21.61
CA PRO A 24 -22.22 3.80 -21.12
C PRO A 24 -22.14 3.90 -19.60
N ARG A 25 -21.73 5.07 -19.09
CA ARG A 25 -21.59 5.32 -17.63
C ARG A 25 -22.89 5.18 -16.88
N ALA A 26 -23.99 5.70 -17.43
CA ALA A 26 -25.31 5.63 -16.82
C ALA A 26 -25.77 4.18 -16.64
N GLU A 27 -25.50 3.31 -17.62
CA GLU A 27 -25.84 1.89 -17.52
C GLU A 27 -25.00 1.19 -16.43
N ARG A 28 -23.68 1.44 -16.39
CA ARG A 28 -22.82 0.94 -15.31
C ARG A 28 -23.25 1.45 -13.94
N TYR A 29 -23.71 2.70 -13.84
CA TYR A 29 -24.24 3.26 -12.60
C TYR A 29 -25.49 2.50 -12.13
N GLU A 30 -26.45 2.26 -13.03
CA GLU A 30 -27.66 1.51 -12.69
C GLU A 30 -27.35 0.03 -12.36
N MET A 31 -26.35 -0.59 -12.99
CA MET A 31 -25.86 -1.91 -12.58
C MET A 31 -25.34 -1.90 -11.14
N GLY A 32 -24.55 -0.90 -10.75
CA GLY A 32 -24.11 -0.73 -9.38
C GLY A 32 -25.27 -0.52 -8.41
N ARG A 33 -26.24 0.29 -8.81
CA ARG A 33 -27.43 0.62 -8.02
C ARG A 33 -28.29 -0.60 -7.72
N SER A 34 -28.49 -1.49 -8.69
CA SER A 34 -29.31 -2.70 -8.55
C SER A 34 -28.68 -3.73 -7.61
N LEU A 35 -27.36 -3.72 -7.42
CA LEU A 35 -26.68 -4.63 -6.48
C LEU A 35 -27.14 -4.44 -5.03
N ARG A 36 -27.73 -3.30 -4.68
CA ARG A 36 -28.31 -3.03 -3.36
C ARG A 36 -29.46 -3.97 -3.00
N GLU A 37 -30.14 -4.56 -3.98
CA GLU A 37 -31.24 -5.50 -3.74
C GLU A 37 -30.74 -6.82 -3.14
N ARG A 38 -29.51 -7.23 -3.52
CA ARG A 38 -28.89 -8.49 -3.07
C ARG A 38 -27.80 -8.29 -2.02
N SER A 39 -27.22 -7.08 -1.96
CA SER A 39 -26.21 -6.69 -0.98
C SER A 39 -26.53 -5.28 -0.45
N PRO A 40 -27.54 -5.14 0.43
CA PRO A 40 -27.85 -3.87 1.07
C PRO A 40 -26.62 -3.28 1.77
N ARG A 41 -26.47 -1.94 1.72
CA ARG A 41 -25.36 -1.23 2.39
C ARG A 41 -25.32 -1.47 3.91
N SER A 42 -26.47 -1.78 4.52
CA SER A 42 -26.58 -2.19 5.93
C SER A 42 -25.81 -3.46 6.27
N ASP A 43 -25.63 -4.35 5.30
CA ASP A 43 -24.93 -5.63 5.50
C ASP A 43 -23.43 -5.42 5.66
N MET A 44 -22.92 -4.27 5.21
CA MET A 44 -21.53 -3.86 5.43
C MET A 44 -21.22 -3.56 6.90
N ALA A 45 -22.23 -3.50 7.78
CA ALA A 45 -22.05 -3.17 9.19
C ALA A 45 -21.59 -4.33 10.09
N GLN A 46 -21.69 -5.56 9.59
CA GLN A 46 -21.58 -6.74 10.44
C GLN A 46 -20.21 -7.39 10.32
N TRP A 47 -19.59 -7.62 11.47
CA TRP A 47 -18.47 -8.55 11.63
C TRP A 47 -18.82 -9.56 12.71
N ARG A 48 -18.69 -10.85 12.39
CA ARG A 48 -18.71 -11.95 13.35
C ARG A 48 -17.70 -13.00 12.89
N PRO A 49 -16.72 -13.40 13.72
CA PRO A 49 -15.78 -14.44 13.34
C PRO A 49 -16.54 -15.76 13.14
N GLY A 50 -16.28 -16.44 12.02
CA GLY A 50 -16.83 -17.77 11.78
C GLY A 50 -16.25 -18.81 12.74
N ALA A 51 -16.98 -19.90 12.99
CA ALA A 51 -16.53 -20.97 13.88
C ALA A 51 -15.23 -21.65 13.42
N SER A 52 -14.93 -21.61 12.12
CA SER A 52 -13.73 -22.13 11.49
C SER A 52 -12.68 -21.05 11.20
N ARG A 53 -12.81 -19.86 11.78
CA ARG A 53 -11.80 -18.79 11.60
C ARG A 53 -10.44 -19.32 12.10
N PRO A 54 -9.38 -19.25 11.28
CA PRO A 54 -8.05 -19.69 11.70
C PRO A 54 -7.56 -18.94 12.95
N ASP A 55 -6.69 -19.60 13.71
CA ASP A 55 -6.03 -18.98 14.85
C ASP A 55 -5.09 -17.85 14.37
N PRO A 56 -5.22 -16.62 14.88
CA PRO A 56 -4.35 -15.51 14.47
C PRO A 56 -2.86 -15.77 14.73
N VAL A 57 -2.52 -16.53 15.78
CA VAL A 57 -1.12 -16.85 16.08
C VAL A 57 -0.56 -17.81 15.05
N ALA A 58 -1.30 -18.87 14.71
CA ALA A 58 -0.96 -19.79 13.63
C ALA A 58 -0.80 -19.05 12.28
N GLN A 59 -1.73 -18.16 11.92
CA GLN A 59 -1.61 -17.37 10.67
C GLN A 59 -0.36 -16.47 10.65
N VAL A 60 -0.01 -15.87 11.79
CA VAL A 60 1.24 -15.11 11.90
C VAL A 60 2.46 -16.01 11.72
N ALA A 61 2.44 -17.21 12.32
CA ALA A 61 3.50 -18.21 12.16
C ALA A 61 3.64 -18.67 10.69
N ASP A 62 2.54 -19.04 10.04
CA ASP A 62 2.51 -19.45 8.64
C ASP A 62 3.02 -18.33 7.71
N SER A 63 2.72 -17.07 8.03
CA SER A 63 3.20 -15.93 7.26
C SER A 63 4.73 -15.73 7.32
N HIS A 64 5.44 -16.46 8.18
CA HIS A 64 6.90 -16.47 8.23
C HIS A 64 7.54 -17.41 7.20
N GLU A 65 6.79 -18.30 6.57
CA GLU A 65 7.32 -19.16 5.52
C GLU A 65 7.99 -18.34 4.41
N GLY A 66 9.23 -18.72 4.06
CA GLY A 66 10.06 -18.05 3.05
C GLY A 66 10.77 -16.77 3.51
N ARG A 67 10.56 -16.32 4.76
CA ARG A 67 11.28 -15.18 5.36
C ARG A 67 12.66 -15.58 5.86
N LEU A 68 13.54 -14.59 5.98
CA LEU A 68 14.85 -14.71 6.60
C LEU A 68 14.69 -15.01 8.11
N PRO A 69 15.11 -16.18 8.62
CA PRO A 69 14.80 -16.61 9.99
C PRO A 69 15.25 -15.65 11.07
N TRP A 70 16.42 -15.04 10.93
CA TRP A 70 16.98 -14.10 11.92
C TRP A 70 16.24 -12.77 12.01
N LEU A 71 15.33 -12.47 11.07
CA LEU A 71 14.48 -11.27 11.09
C LEU A 71 13.05 -11.55 11.56
N VAL A 72 12.69 -12.83 11.74
CA VAL A 72 11.37 -13.21 12.26
C VAL A 72 11.14 -12.60 13.66
N PRO A 73 12.08 -12.65 14.62
CA PRO A 73 11.89 -12.02 15.93
C PRO A 73 11.67 -10.51 15.85
N VAL A 74 12.41 -9.81 14.97
CA VAL A 74 12.22 -8.37 14.72
C VAL A 74 10.82 -8.08 14.19
N ARG A 75 10.29 -8.92 13.28
CA ARG A 75 8.92 -8.77 12.79
C ARG A 75 7.91 -8.91 13.92
N VAL A 76 8.00 -9.99 14.71
CA VAL A 76 7.08 -10.25 15.81
C VAL A 76 7.15 -9.11 16.84
N GLY A 77 8.35 -8.64 17.18
CA GLY A 77 8.58 -7.50 18.05
C GLY A 77 7.87 -6.22 17.58
N ARG A 78 7.95 -5.90 16.28
CA ARG A 78 7.20 -4.77 15.69
C ARG A 78 5.69 -4.98 15.75
N MET A 79 5.21 -6.20 15.53
CA MET A 79 3.78 -6.51 15.53
C MET A 79 3.16 -6.46 16.93
N ILE A 80 3.90 -6.83 17.97
CA ILE A 80 3.39 -6.81 19.35
C ILE A 80 3.42 -5.41 19.99
N ALA A 81 4.04 -4.42 19.34
CA ALA A 81 4.19 -3.07 19.89
C ALA A 81 2.85 -2.41 20.27
N ASN A 82 1.83 -2.53 19.42
CA ASN A 82 0.44 -2.12 19.70
C ASN A 82 -0.53 -2.71 18.64
N PRO A 83 -1.86 -2.64 18.84
CA PRO A 83 -2.84 -3.16 17.89
C PRO A 83 -2.77 -2.56 16.48
N TYR A 84 -2.38 -1.29 16.34
CA TYR A 84 -2.22 -0.65 15.03
C TYR A 84 -1.02 -1.22 14.26
N ALA A 85 0.10 -1.46 14.93
CA ALA A 85 1.26 -2.13 14.35
C ALA A 85 0.95 -3.59 13.97
N PHE A 86 0.16 -4.29 14.78
CA PHE A 86 -0.35 -5.63 14.46
C PHE A 86 -1.18 -5.61 13.17
N LEU A 87 -2.17 -4.71 13.07
CA LEU A 87 -3.03 -4.55 11.88
C LEU A 87 -2.19 -4.37 10.60
N ARG A 88 -1.16 -3.52 10.65
CA ARG A 88 -0.23 -3.28 9.53
C ARG A 88 0.62 -4.50 9.16
N GLY A 89 0.77 -5.46 10.07
CA GLY A 89 1.52 -6.70 9.85
C GLY A 89 0.67 -7.87 9.34
N THR A 90 -0.66 -7.73 9.30
CA THR A 90 -1.63 -8.84 9.14
C THR A 90 -2.62 -8.64 8.00
N ALA A 91 -2.18 -8.07 6.86
CA ALA A 91 -3.01 -7.93 5.65
C ALA A 91 -3.65 -9.27 5.22
N GLY A 92 -2.88 -10.36 5.24
CA GLY A 92 -3.39 -11.69 4.86
C GLY A 92 -4.46 -12.26 5.80
N LEU A 93 -4.38 -11.99 7.10
CA LEU A 93 -5.40 -12.40 8.06
C LEU A 93 -6.71 -11.67 7.81
N MET A 94 -6.65 -10.35 7.57
CA MET A 94 -7.84 -9.58 7.24
C MET A 94 -8.43 -9.97 5.90
N ALA A 95 -7.60 -10.30 4.90
CA ALA A 95 -8.07 -10.83 3.62
C ALA A 95 -8.82 -12.17 3.80
N ASP A 96 -8.34 -13.06 4.67
CA ASP A 96 -9.03 -14.32 5.00
C ASP A 96 -10.38 -14.10 5.66
N ASP A 97 -10.45 -13.13 6.58
CA ASP A 97 -11.70 -12.73 7.21
C ASP A 97 -12.68 -12.12 6.21
N PHE A 98 -12.20 -11.21 5.36
CA PHE A 98 -13.04 -10.49 4.39
C PHE A 98 -13.55 -11.37 3.25
N ALA A 99 -12.85 -12.46 2.94
CA ALA A 99 -13.31 -13.49 2.00
C ALA A 99 -14.60 -14.19 2.46
N THR A 100 -14.92 -14.16 3.76
CA THR A 100 -16.16 -14.73 4.30
C THR A 100 -17.33 -13.75 4.29
N LEU A 101 -17.08 -12.46 4.00
CA LEU A 101 -18.09 -11.41 4.04
C LEU A 101 -18.76 -11.23 2.67
N PRO A 102 -20.06 -10.85 2.65
CA PRO A 102 -20.70 -10.42 1.42
C PRO A 102 -19.94 -9.27 0.75
N HIS A 103 -19.86 -9.34 -0.58
CA HIS A 103 -19.33 -8.30 -1.43
C HIS A 103 -20.18 -8.16 -2.70
N THR A 104 -20.13 -6.98 -3.32
CA THR A 104 -20.92 -6.62 -4.51
C THR A 104 -20.50 -7.37 -5.77
N GLY A 105 -19.26 -7.89 -5.79
CA GLY A 105 -18.66 -8.50 -6.98
C GLY A 105 -18.07 -7.47 -7.94
N ILE A 106 -18.02 -6.19 -7.54
CA ILE A 106 -17.28 -5.15 -8.27
C ILE A 106 -15.80 -5.29 -7.90
N THR A 107 -14.97 -5.70 -8.86
CA THR A 107 -13.57 -6.07 -8.61
C THR A 107 -12.57 -5.19 -9.38
N PRO A 108 -12.41 -3.90 -9.00
CA PRO A 108 -11.30 -3.09 -9.52
C PRO A 108 -9.97 -3.70 -9.09
N VAL A 109 -8.86 -3.13 -9.57
CA VAL A 109 -7.58 -3.33 -8.87
C VAL A 109 -7.71 -2.61 -7.53
N ILE A 110 -7.44 -3.33 -6.44
CA ILE A 110 -7.37 -2.81 -5.07
C ILE A 110 -5.91 -2.79 -4.62
N CYS A 111 -5.58 -1.93 -3.65
CA CYS A 111 -4.29 -1.90 -2.97
C CYS A 111 -4.03 -3.19 -2.20
N GLY A 112 -5.07 -3.79 -1.59
CA GLY A 112 -4.98 -5.00 -0.79
C GLY A 112 -4.42 -4.79 0.63
N ASP A 113 -3.80 -3.63 0.88
CA ASP A 113 -3.25 -3.23 2.18
C ASP A 113 -3.59 -1.75 2.52
N ALA A 114 -4.82 -1.33 2.25
CA ALA A 114 -5.26 0.04 2.51
C ALA A 114 -5.39 0.31 4.02
N HIS A 115 -4.47 1.11 4.58
CA HIS A 115 -4.49 1.58 5.96
C HIS A 115 -3.87 2.98 6.06
N LEU A 116 -4.12 3.75 7.13
CA LEU A 116 -3.62 5.13 7.28
C LEU A 116 -2.11 5.25 6.98
N GLY A 117 -1.29 4.37 7.55
CA GLY A 117 0.17 4.36 7.30
C GLY A 117 0.63 3.93 5.90
N ASN A 118 -0.28 3.61 4.97
CA ASN A 118 0.01 3.26 3.59
C ASN A 118 -0.23 4.44 2.61
N PHE A 119 -0.47 5.64 3.15
CA PHE A 119 -0.50 6.89 2.39
C PHE A 119 0.72 7.73 2.74
N GLY A 120 1.24 8.50 1.79
CA GLY A 120 2.37 9.36 2.08
C GLY A 120 2.89 10.14 0.89
N PHE A 121 3.91 10.94 1.18
CA PHE A 121 4.56 11.81 0.22
C PHE A 121 5.61 11.08 -0.60
N TYR A 122 5.72 11.45 -1.87
CA TYR A 122 6.82 11.08 -2.76
C TYR A 122 6.95 12.14 -3.87
N ALA A 123 8.02 12.07 -4.67
CA ALA A 123 8.23 13.00 -5.77
C ALA A 123 7.54 12.51 -7.05
N SER A 124 6.90 13.42 -7.78
CA SER A 124 6.51 13.20 -9.18
C SER A 124 7.75 13.19 -10.10
N PRO A 125 7.63 12.73 -11.36
CA PRO A 125 8.68 12.88 -12.36
C PRO A 125 9.18 14.33 -12.52
N GLU A 126 8.29 15.31 -12.34
CA GLU A 126 8.56 16.75 -12.38
C GLU A 126 9.17 17.29 -11.07
N ARG A 127 9.46 16.41 -10.09
CA ARG A 127 10.01 16.73 -8.76
C ARG A 127 9.05 17.49 -7.86
N GLU A 128 7.76 17.49 -8.16
CA GLU A 128 6.73 18.03 -7.28
C GLU A 128 6.40 17.04 -6.16
N LEU A 129 6.07 17.54 -4.97
CA LEU A 129 5.71 16.69 -3.84
C LEU A 129 4.22 16.32 -3.94
N VAL A 130 3.95 15.04 -4.19
CA VAL A 130 2.60 14.47 -4.27
C VAL A 130 2.31 13.60 -3.05
N PHE A 131 1.03 13.39 -2.74
CA PHE A 131 0.58 12.51 -1.66
C PHE A 131 -0.41 11.47 -2.19
N ASP A 132 -0.11 10.19 -2.03
CA ASP A 132 -0.92 9.08 -2.55
C ASP A 132 -0.68 7.79 -1.77
N LEU A 133 -1.32 6.68 -2.19
CA LEU A 133 -0.95 5.32 -1.76
C LEU A 133 0.54 5.02 -2.00
N ASN A 134 1.17 4.23 -1.12
CA ASN A 134 2.64 4.09 -1.07
C ASN A 134 3.20 2.66 -1.15
N ASP A 135 2.40 1.65 -0.83
CA ASP A 135 2.78 0.24 -0.84
C ASP A 135 1.73 -0.56 -1.61
N PHE A 136 2.22 -1.35 -2.56
CA PHE A 136 1.44 -2.08 -3.55
C PHE A 136 1.83 -3.57 -3.57
N ASP A 137 2.56 -4.03 -2.53
CA ASP A 137 2.97 -5.43 -2.38
C ASP A 137 1.76 -6.38 -2.52
N GLU A 138 0.59 -5.98 -2.01
CA GLU A 138 -0.64 -6.78 -2.04
C GLU A 138 -1.63 -6.43 -3.17
N ALA A 139 -1.29 -5.45 -4.02
CA ALA A 139 -2.22 -4.92 -5.02
C ALA A 139 -2.65 -6.00 -6.02
N HIS A 140 -3.95 -6.09 -6.27
CA HIS A 140 -4.54 -7.16 -7.10
C HIS A 140 -6.00 -6.81 -7.44
N PRO A 141 -6.58 -7.32 -8.53
CA PRO A 141 -8.03 -7.33 -8.73
C PRO A 141 -8.74 -7.94 -7.52
N GLY A 142 -9.74 -7.28 -6.98
CA GLY A 142 -10.50 -7.80 -5.84
C GLY A 142 -11.65 -6.87 -5.41
N PRO A 143 -12.53 -7.31 -4.49
CA PRO A 143 -13.66 -6.52 -4.06
C PRO A 143 -13.20 -5.19 -3.44
N TRP A 144 -13.67 -4.06 -3.99
CA TRP A 144 -13.31 -2.72 -3.51
C TRP A 144 -13.64 -2.51 -2.02
N GLU A 145 -14.62 -3.24 -1.49
CA GLU A 145 -15.03 -3.21 -0.09
C GLU A 145 -13.89 -3.64 0.84
N TRP A 146 -12.95 -4.47 0.37
CA TRP A 146 -11.87 -4.99 1.21
C TRP A 146 -10.88 -3.89 1.59
N ASP A 147 -10.50 -3.05 0.61
CA ASP A 147 -9.67 -1.89 0.87
C ASP A 147 -10.37 -0.90 1.80
N LEU A 148 -11.64 -0.59 1.52
CA LEU A 148 -12.37 0.37 2.36
C LEU A 148 -12.58 -0.16 3.79
N ARG A 149 -12.92 -1.45 3.95
CA ARG A 149 -13.02 -2.11 5.27
C ARG A 149 -11.70 -2.06 6.02
N ARG A 150 -10.59 -2.38 5.36
CA ARG A 150 -9.25 -2.33 5.99
C ARG A 150 -8.90 -0.91 6.41
N LEU A 151 -9.19 0.07 5.56
CA LEU A 151 -8.90 1.48 5.84
C LEU A 151 -9.67 1.97 7.06
N VAL A 152 -11.00 1.75 7.12
CA VAL A 152 -11.82 2.22 8.26
C VAL A 152 -11.45 1.52 9.57
N VAL A 153 -11.10 0.23 9.54
CA VAL A 153 -10.59 -0.46 10.74
C VAL A 153 -9.29 0.19 11.19
N SER A 154 -8.39 0.53 10.26
CA SER A 154 -7.13 1.19 10.60
C SER A 154 -7.34 2.56 11.26
N VAL A 155 -8.35 3.32 10.82
CA VAL A 155 -8.75 4.60 11.43
C VAL A 155 -9.24 4.38 12.87
N TYR A 156 -10.12 3.41 13.07
CA TYR A 156 -10.69 3.14 14.39
C TYR A 156 -9.64 2.65 15.39
N VAL A 157 -8.79 1.70 14.97
CA VAL A 157 -7.70 1.15 15.79
C VAL A 157 -6.68 2.24 16.11
N ALA A 158 -6.33 3.10 15.15
CA ALA A 158 -5.46 4.25 15.40
C ALA A 158 -6.05 5.22 16.43
N GLY A 159 -7.35 5.53 16.34
CA GLY A 159 -8.02 6.41 17.30
C GLY A 159 -7.98 5.83 18.73
N ARG A 160 -8.24 4.52 18.89
CA ARG A 160 -8.12 3.85 20.18
C ARG A 160 -6.70 3.82 20.74
N VAL A 161 -5.69 3.57 19.89
CA VAL A 161 -4.28 3.62 20.30
C VAL A 161 -3.88 5.02 20.79
N ASN A 162 -4.45 6.08 20.20
CA ASN A 162 -4.27 7.47 20.65
C ASN A 162 -5.17 7.87 21.83
N GLY A 163 -5.96 6.94 22.39
CA GLY A 163 -6.81 7.18 23.56
C GLY A 163 -8.09 7.99 23.30
N PHE A 164 -8.56 8.05 22.06
CA PHE A 164 -9.80 8.77 21.72
C PHE A 164 -11.05 8.01 22.16
N ARG A 165 -12.14 8.76 22.31
CA ARG A 165 -13.46 8.20 22.65
C ARG A 165 -14.05 7.48 21.44
N GLU A 166 -14.90 6.49 21.69
CA GLU A 166 -15.52 5.67 20.63
C GLU A 166 -16.30 6.49 19.58
N HIS A 167 -16.91 7.61 19.99
CA HIS A 167 -17.61 8.51 19.04
C HIS A 167 -16.62 9.28 18.16
N GLU A 168 -15.49 9.75 18.69
CA GLU A 168 -14.46 10.44 17.90
C GLU A 168 -13.85 9.49 16.85
N CYS A 169 -13.65 8.21 17.20
CA CYS A 169 -13.24 7.18 16.26
C CYS A 169 -14.31 6.92 15.18
N ALA A 170 -15.59 6.90 15.58
CA ALA A 170 -16.70 6.70 14.65
C ALA A 170 -16.85 7.88 13.68
N ASP A 171 -16.74 9.11 14.18
CA ASP A 171 -16.81 10.33 13.37
C ASP A 171 -15.67 10.36 12.33
N ALA A 172 -14.45 9.99 12.71
CA ALA A 172 -13.32 9.89 11.78
C ALA A 172 -13.54 8.81 10.70
N VAL A 173 -14.16 7.68 11.05
CA VAL A 173 -14.53 6.66 10.07
C VAL A 173 -15.65 7.14 9.15
N GLN A 174 -16.69 7.79 9.68
CA GLN A 174 -17.77 8.32 8.86
C GLN A 174 -17.24 9.33 7.85
N HIS A 175 -16.39 10.26 8.28
CA HIS A 175 -15.78 11.24 7.38
C HIS A 175 -14.87 10.57 6.32
N CYS A 176 -14.11 9.54 6.68
CA CYS A 176 -13.35 8.74 5.71
C CYS A 176 -14.24 8.13 4.61
N VAL A 177 -15.40 7.60 4.99
CA VAL A 177 -16.31 6.92 4.06
C VAL A 177 -17.11 7.93 3.23
N GLU A 178 -17.50 9.04 3.85
CA GLU A 178 -18.10 10.19 3.18
C GLU A 178 -17.21 10.72 2.05
N GLU A 179 -15.94 11.00 2.34
CA GLU A 179 -14.98 11.48 1.34
C GLU A 179 -14.74 10.45 0.23
N TYR A 180 -14.69 9.16 0.57
CA TYR A 180 -14.63 8.09 -0.43
C TYR A 180 -15.88 8.11 -1.34
N ARG A 181 -17.08 8.20 -0.75
CA ARG A 181 -18.37 8.20 -1.45
C ARG A 181 -18.50 9.41 -2.39
N GLU A 182 -18.14 10.59 -1.92
CA GLU A 182 -18.25 11.82 -2.69
C GLU A 182 -17.24 11.84 -3.84
N GLN A 183 -16.00 11.44 -3.55
CA GLN A 183 -14.96 11.44 -4.56
C GLN A 183 -15.19 10.38 -5.65
N ILE A 184 -15.65 9.18 -5.29
CA ILE A 184 -15.98 8.18 -6.32
C ILE A 184 -17.17 8.64 -7.17
N SER A 185 -18.14 9.35 -6.58
CA SER A 185 -19.27 9.94 -7.31
C SER A 185 -18.79 11.00 -8.30
N ASP A 186 -17.99 11.97 -7.88
CA ASP A 186 -17.41 13.01 -8.75
C ASP A 186 -16.62 12.40 -9.92
N LEU A 187 -15.64 11.54 -9.61
CA LEU A 187 -14.77 10.95 -10.61
C LEU A 187 -15.52 10.03 -11.57
N SER A 188 -16.65 9.44 -11.15
CA SER A 188 -17.50 8.65 -12.04
C SER A 188 -18.20 9.50 -13.12
N GLY A 189 -18.42 10.78 -12.84
CA GLY A 189 -19.01 11.75 -13.78
C GLY A 189 -18.00 12.35 -14.76
N ARG A 190 -16.70 12.38 -14.42
CA ARG A 190 -15.65 13.04 -15.22
C ARG A 190 -15.18 12.25 -16.44
N PRO A 191 -14.79 12.88 -17.57
CA PRO A 191 -14.17 12.22 -18.73
C PRO A 191 -13.01 11.28 -18.34
N LEU A 192 -12.92 10.09 -18.95
CA LEU A 192 -11.98 9.04 -18.54
C LEU A 192 -10.53 9.54 -18.54
N LEU A 193 -10.12 10.25 -19.60
CA LEU A 193 -8.77 10.78 -19.72
C LEU A 193 -8.49 11.88 -18.68
N ALA A 194 -9.43 12.82 -18.49
CA ALA A 194 -9.27 13.90 -17.51
C ALA A 194 -9.18 13.38 -16.07
N ARG A 195 -9.93 12.31 -15.76
CA ARG A 195 -9.84 11.61 -14.47
C ARG A 195 -8.46 10.97 -14.23
N SER A 196 -7.80 10.49 -15.29
CA SER A 196 -6.47 9.87 -15.18
C SER A 196 -5.35 10.86 -14.86
N PHE A 197 -5.62 12.17 -14.87
CA PHE A 197 -4.66 13.21 -14.47
C PHE A 197 -4.95 13.79 -13.08
N ASP A 198 -5.92 13.26 -12.35
CA ASP A 198 -6.29 13.76 -11.03
C ASP A 198 -5.15 13.53 -10.02
N GLN A 199 -4.62 14.60 -9.42
CA GLN A 199 -3.51 14.56 -8.47
C GLN A 199 -3.84 15.35 -7.23
N LEU A 200 -3.41 14.85 -6.07
CA LEU A 200 -3.48 15.57 -4.81
C LEU A 200 -2.07 16.02 -4.43
N ASN A 201 -1.83 17.32 -4.55
CA ASN A 201 -0.60 17.95 -4.11
C ASN A 201 -0.75 18.54 -2.69
N VAL A 202 0.36 19.00 -2.12
CA VAL A 202 0.39 19.56 -0.76
C VAL A 202 -0.59 20.72 -0.57
N ASP A 203 -0.75 21.58 -1.58
CA ASP A 203 -1.59 22.78 -1.48
C ASP A 203 -3.09 22.42 -1.50
N ALA A 204 -3.46 21.43 -2.32
CA ALA A 204 -4.81 20.87 -2.31
C ALA A 204 -5.13 20.20 -0.96
N MET A 205 -4.21 19.42 -0.39
CA MET A 205 -4.39 18.85 0.95
C MET A 205 -4.58 19.92 2.03
N ARG A 206 -3.77 20.99 1.99
CA ARG A 206 -3.89 22.11 2.94
C ARG A 206 -5.23 22.83 2.84
N SER A 207 -5.73 22.98 1.62
CA SER A 207 -7.01 23.64 1.34
C SER A 207 -8.19 22.78 1.80
N ALA A 208 -8.09 21.46 1.68
CA ALA A 208 -9.09 20.50 2.17
C ALA A 208 -9.09 20.35 3.70
N ALA A 209 -7.94 20.52 4.34
CA ALA A 209 -7.80 20.37 5.80
C ALA A 209 -8.57 21.47 6.56
N SER A 210 -9.57 21.07 7.34
CA SER A 210 -10.39 21.98 8.14
C SER A 210 -9.64 22.47 9.39
N LYS A 211 -8.87 21.58 10.04
CA LYS A 211 -8.17 21.87 11.30
C LYS A 211 -6.77 22.42 11.09
N ALA A 212 -6.43 23.46 11.85
CA ALA A 212 -5.08 24.02 11.86
C ALA A 212 -4.01 22.98 12.25
N SER A 213 -4.31 22.13 13.24
CA SER A 213 -3.40 21.07 13.67
C SER A 213 -3.04 20.07 12.57
N PHE A 214 -3.99 19.79 11.66
CA PHE A 214 -3.73 18.89 10.54
C PHE A 214 -2.96 19.58 9.41
N ARG A 215 -3.28 20.85 9.11
CA ARG A 215 -2.46 21.67 8.20
C ARG A 215 -1.00 21.72 8.65
N ASP A 216 -0.75 21.91 9.94
CA ASP A 216 0.60 21.91 10.49
C ASP A 216 1.30 20.55 10.31
N GLU A 217 0.59 19.43 10.52
CA GLU A 217 1.19 18.11 10.31
C GLU A 217 1.48 17.82 8.84
N ILE A 218 0.60 18.26 7.92
CA ILE A 218 0.89 18.25 6.47
C ILE A 218 2.17 19.04 6.19
N GLU A 219 2.33 20.25 6.76
CA GLU A 219 3.54 21.04 6.56
C GLU A 219 4.78 20.32 7.09
N ARG A 220 4.71 19.80 8.32
CA ARG A 220 5.83 19.08 8.96
C ARG A 220 6.22 17.87 8.14
N ALA A 221 5.25 17.05 7.73
CA ALA A 221 5.47 15.88 6.91
C ALA A 221 6.04 16.26 5.53
N ALA A 222 5.51 17.29 4.87
CA ALA A 222 6.03 17.78 3.58
C ALA A 222 7.46 18.34 3.69
N ARG A 223 7.78 19.09 4.76
CA ARG A 223 9.16 19.57 5.02
C ARG A 223 10.11 18.41 5.27
N ARG A 224 9.69 17.38 6.01
CA ARG A 224 10.49 16.16 6.23
C ARG A 224 10.70 15.40 4.91
N ALA A 225 9.66 15.28 4.09
CA ALA A 225 9.67 14.59 2.80
C ALA A 225 10.65 15.24 1.83
N ARG A 226 10.56 16.57 1.62
CA ARG A 226 11.48 17.33 0.73
C ARG A 226 12.96 17.21 1.10
N ARG A 227 13.28 16.87 2.36
CA ARG A 227 14.67 16.69 2.83
C ARG A 227 15.22 15.27 2.58
N ARG A 228 14.39 14.31 2.17
CA ARG A 228 14.78 12.93 1.90
C ARG A 228 15.01 12.76 0.40
N THR A 229 16.23 13.01 -0.07
CA THR A 229 16.66 12.79 -1.47
C THR A 229 17.96 11.98 -1.46
N SER A 230 18.36 11.39 -2.60
CA SER A 230 19.60 10.62 -2.75
C SER A 230 20.83 11.39 -2.23
N ASP A 231 21.05 12.62 -2.69
CA ASP A 231 22.21 13.44 -2.31
C ASP A 231 22.26 13.73 -0.81
N ARG A 232 21.10 13.86 -0.16
CA ARG A 232 21.01 14.08 1.29
C ARG A 232 21.01 12.80 2.11
N ALA A 233 20.68 11.66 1.50
CA ALA A 233 20.85 10.35 2.10
C ALA A 233 22.34 9.96 2.13
N LEU A 234 23.12 10.46 1.18
CA LEU A 234 24.54 10.17 1.01
C LEU A 234 25.35 10.20 2.32
N PRO A 235 25.37 11.28 3.14
CA PRO A 235 26.23 11.32 4.33
C PRO A 235 25.76 10.42 5.47
N ARG A 236 24.49 10.01 5.46
CA ARG A 236 23.89 9.18 6.52
C ARG A 236 23.95 7.69 6.20
N PHE A 237 23.96 7.32 4.93
CA PHE A 237 23.95 5.93 4.49
C PHE A 237 25.27 5.46 3.94
N THR A 238 26.27 6.34 3.81
CA THR A 238 27.57 5.96 3.28
C THR A 238 28.72 6.34 4.19
N GLU A 239 29.76 5.51 4.17
CA GLU A 239 31.05 5.72 4.81
C GLU A 239 32.16 5.59 3.74
N ARG A 240 33.31 6.23 3.96
CA ARG A 240 34.50 6.02 3.13
C ARG A 240 35.36 4.93 3.76
N ARG A 241 35.68 3.89 2.98
CA ARG A 241 36.59 2.81 3.38
C ARG A 241 37.50 2.47 2.21
N ASP A 242 38.80 2.46 2.46
CA ASP A 242 39.85 2.17 1.46
C ASP A 242 39.75 3.04 0.20
N GLY A 243 39.43 4.34 0.38
CA GLY A 243 39.24 5.29 -0.72
C GLY A 243 37.91 5.16 -1.47
N THR A 244 37.14 4.09 -1.24
CA THR A 244 35.85 3.82 -1.88
C THR A 244 34.67 4.17 -0.99
N ARG A 245 33.57 4.63 -1.60
CA ARG A 245 32.31 4.87 -0.88
C ARG A 245 31.60 3.53 -0.67
N ARG A 246 31.08 3.31 0.54
CA ARG A 246 30.34 2.11 0.91
C ARG A 246 29.10 2.45 1.69
N LEU A 247 28.08 1.63 1.61
CA LEU A 247 26.90 1.70 2.46
C LEU A 247 27.27 1.33 3.90
N VAL A 248 26.70 2.05 4.87
CA VAL A 248 26.88 1.77 6.31
C VAL A 248 26.35 0.38 6.68
N THR A 249 26.89 -0.21 7.75
CA THR A 249 26.41 -1.50 8.29
C THR A 249 25.88 -1.29 9.70
N GLU A 250 24.59 -1.55 9.90
CA GLU A 250 23.85 -1.37 11.16
C GLU A 250 22.98 -2.62 11.43
N PRO A 251 23.56 -3.75 11.85
CA PRO A 251 22.80 -4.97 12.08
C PRO A 251 21.75 -4.80 13.19
N PRO A 252 20.55 -5.41 13.09
CA PRO A 252 20.09 -6.25 11.97
C PRO A 252 19.43 -5.46 10.82
N VAL A 253 19.37 -4.12 10.90
CA VAL A 253 18.57 -3.28 10.01
C VAL A 253 19.23 -3.03 8.65
N ILE A 254 20.56 -2.88 8.62
CA ILE A 254 21.37 -2.75 7.41
C ILE A 254 22.55 -3.71 7.54
N THR A 255 22.60 -4.72 6.67
CA THR A 255 23.66 -5.73 6.70
C THR A 255 24.30 -5.85 5.32
N ARG A 256 25.46 -6.49 5.24
CA ARG A 256 25.99 -6.89 3.94
C ARG A 256 25.08 -7.96 3.31
N PRO A 257 24.94 -7.99 1.98
CA PRO A 257 24.35 -9.13 1.30
C PRO A 257 25.13 -10.40 1.68
N PRO A 258 24.46 -11.57 1.77
CA PRO A 258 25.14 -12.86 1.81
C PRO A 258 26.17 -13.01 0.68
N ASP A 259 27.17 -13.87 0.87
CA ASP A 259 28.17 -14.15 -0.16
C ASP A 259 27.48 -14.66 -1.45
N GLY A 260 27.86 -14.13 -2.61
CA GLY A 260 27.25 -14.43 -3.91
C GLY A 260 25.98 -13.63 -4.24
N ASP A 261 25.20 -13.18 -3.24
CA ASP A 261 23.99 -12.37 -3.50
C ASP A 261 24.34 -11.03 -4.16
N ARG A 262 25.51 -10.46 -3.86
CA ARG A 262 25.93 -9.19 -4.48
C ARG A 262 26.01 -9.28 -6.00
N GLU A 263 26.70 -10.29 -6.52
CA GLU A 263 26.87 -10.50 -7.96
C GLU A 263 25.53 -10.73 -8.64
N LEU A 264 24.66 -11.54 -8.02
CA LEU A 264 23.30 -11.77 -8.51
C LEU A 264 22.46 -10.49 -8.53
N VAL A 265 22.58 -9.61 -7.53
CA VAL A 265 21.88 -8.32 -7.51
C VAL A 265 22.41 -7.38 -8.60
N GLU A 266 23.72 -7.36 -8.82
CA GLU A 266 24.35 -6.54 -9.86
C GLU A 266 23.89 -7.00 -11.25
N GLU A 267 23.95 -8.31 -11.56
CA GLU A 267 23.45 -8.88 -12.82
C GLU A 267 21.95 -8.63 -13.01
N ALA A 268 21.15 -8.79 -11.95
CA ALA A 268 19.72 -8.53 -11.99
C ALA A 268 19.39 -7.06 -12.28
N LEU A 269 20.23 -6.12 -11.83
CA LEU A 269 20.05 -4.69 -12.10
C LEU A 269 20.34 -4.34 -13.55
N ASP A 270 21.30 -5.01 -14.21
CA ASP A 270 21.50 -4.88 -15.65
C ASP A 270 20.25 -5.35 -16.43
N GLY A 271 19.69 -6.49 -16.03
CA GLY A 271 18.44 -7.01 -16.60
C GLY A 271 17.24 -6.07 -16.41
N TYR A 272 17.14 -5.43 -15.24
CA TYR A 272 16.07 -4.50 -14.87
C TYR A 272 15.98 -3.29 -15.81
N LEU A 273 17.09 -2.82 -16.40
CA LEU A 273 17.09 -1.70 -17.34
C LEU A 273 16.13 -1.94 -18.51
N ASN A 274 15.94 -3.20 -18.92
CA ASN A 274 15.01 -3.57 -20.00
C ASN A 274 13.52 -3.45 -19.61
N THR A 275 13.23 -3.23 -18.32
CA THR A 275 11.86 -3.05 -17.80
C THR A 275 11.45 -1.59 -17.71
N LEU A 276 12.42 -0.66 -17.81
CA LEU A 276 12.18 0.77 -17.76
C LEU A 276 11.72 1.34 -19.10
N LYS A 277 11.10 2.53 -19.07
CA LYS A 277 10.87 3.30 -20.31
C LYS A 277 12.23 3.63 -20.95
N PRO A 278 12.37 3.56 -22.29
CA PRO A 278 13.68 3.67 -22.96
C PRO A 278 14.52 4.90 -22.58
N HIS A 279 13.88 6.07 -22.39
CA HIS A 279 14.59 7.29 -22.00
C HIS A 279 15.12 7.24 -20.55
N TRP A 280 14.37 6.64 -19.62
CA TRP A 280 14.84 6.44 -18.25
C TRP A 280 15.92 5.35 -18.16
N ALA A 281 15.79 4.28 -18.94
CA ALA A 281 16.84 3.26 -19.07
C ALA A 281 18.16 3.87 -19.55
N ARG A 282 18.11 4.78 -20.54
CA ARG A 282 19.30 5.46 -21.05
C ARG A 282 19.97 6.35 -20.01
N ILE A 283 19.19 7.06 -19.19
CA ILE A 283 19.71 7.89 -18.10
C ILE A 283 20.36 7.00 -17.04
N LEU A 284 19.64 5.97 -16.56
CA LEU A 284 20.13 5.12 -15.49
C LEU A 284 21.34 4.26 -15.92
N GLY A 285 21.43 3.87 -17.19
CA GLY A 285 22.59 3.16 -17.74
C GLY A 285 23.88 3.99 -17.78
N GLY A 286 23.83 5.29 -17.45
CA GLY A 286 25.01 6.12 -17.21
C GLY A 286 25.60 5.97 -15.79
N TYR A 287 24.89 5.32 -14.87
CA TYR A 287 25.32 5.10 -13.50
C TYR A 287 25.95 3.71 -13.34
N ARG A 288 26.98 3.61 -12.48
CA ARG A 288 27.64 2.36 -12.12
C ARG A 288 27.31 2.00 -10.67
N ILE A 289 27.01 0.72 -10.41
CA ILE A 289 26.83 0.20 -9.05
C ILE A 289 28.17 0.26 -8.30
N VAL A 290 28.15 0.81 -7.09
CA VAL A 290 29.32 0.99 -6.23
C VAL A 290 29.28 0.04 -5.05
N ASP A 291 28.13 -0.05 -4.40
CA ASP A 291 27.94 -0.92 -3.25
C ASP A 291 26.48 -1.36 -3.11
N VAL A 292 26.28 -2.51 -2.46
CA VAL A 292 24.97 -3.09 -2.19
C VAL A 292 24.89 -3.46 -0.72
N ALA A 293 23.76 -3.14 -0.08
CA ALA A 293 23.46 -3.55 1.29
C ALA A 293 22.08 -4.20 1.36
N HIS A 294 21.94 -5.23 2.18
CA HIS A 294 20.64 -5.76 2.59
C HIS A 294 20.00 -4.81 3.61
N LYS A 295 18.69 -4.55 3.50
CA LYS A 295 17.97 -3.60 4.36
C LYS A 295 16.62 -4.11 4.81
N VAL A 296 16.35 -4.02 6.12
CA VAL A 296 15.01 -4.28 6.68
C VAL A 296 14.06 -3.11 6.40
N VAL A 297 12.85 -3.40 5.92
CA VAL A 297 11.81 -2.41 5.56
C VAL A 297 10.43 -2.79 6.10
N GLY A 298 9.62 -1.77 6.44
CA GLY A 298 8.20 -1.93 6.80
C GLY A 298 7.93 -2.66 8.12
N VAL A 299 6.67 -3.02 8.36
CA VAL A 299 6.24 -3.93 9.45
C VAL A 299 5.89 -5.29 8.85
N GLY A 300 4.95 -5.32 7.88
CA GLY A 300 4.54 -6.53 7.18
C GLY A 300 5.65 -7.18 6.34
N SER A 301 6.57 -6.39 5.77
CA SER A 301 7.67 -6.88 4.93
C SER A 301 8.94 -7.28 5.71
N VAL A 302 8.97 -7.16 7.05
CA VAL A 302 10.17 -7.55 7.83
C VAL A 302 10.48 -9.04 7.64
N GLY A 303 11.73 -9.36 7.29
CA GLY A 303 12.16 -10.71 6.96
C GLY A 303 11.95 -11.10 5.49
N LEU A 304 11.33 -10.25 4.67
CA LEU A 304 11.50 -10.35 3.22
C LEU A 304 12.85 -9.75 2.81
N ARG A 305 13.40 -10.24 1.69
CA ARG A 305 14.65 -9.73 1.14
C ARG A 305 14.43 -8.34 0.57
N ALA A 306 15.25 -7.39 0.99
CA ALA A 306 15.33 -6.11 0.32
C ALA A 306 16.77 -5.63 0.27
N TYR A 307 17.17 -5.07 -0.87
CA TYR A 307 18.51 -4.56 -1.10
C TYR A 307 18.44 -3.07 -1.41
N VAL A 308 19.50 -2.34 -1.05
CA VAL A 308 19.76 -0.98 -1.49
C VAL A 308 21.07 -1.01 -2.27
N ALA A 309 21.05 -0.58 -3.52
CA ALA A 309 22.21 -0.39 -4.35
C ALA A 309 22.54 1.11 -4.43
N LEU A 310 23.79 1.46 -4.14
CA LEU A 310 24.34 2.80 -4.39
C LEU A 310 24.93 2.81 -5.81
N CYS A 311 24.44 3.72 -6.64
CA CYS A 311 24.94 3.93 -7.99
C CYS A 311 25.56 5.34 -8.10
N GLU A 312 26.69 5.45 -8.80
CA GLU A 312 27.41 6.71 -9.05
C GLU A 312 27.46 6.99 -10.56
N GLY A 313 27.18 8.23 -10.94
CA GLY A 313 27.18 8.72 -12.32
C GLY A 313 28.55 9.24 -12.75
N SER A 314 28.56 10.28 -13.57
CA SER A 314 29.79 10.89 -14.11
C SER A 314 30.57 11.74 -13.09
N ASP A 315 29.93 12.13 -11.99
CA ASP A 315 30.54 12.88 -10.89
C ASP A 315 30.35 12.10 -9.57
N PRO A 316 31.33 12.10 -8.64
CA PRO A 316 31.18 11.42 -7.35
C PRO A 316 30.00 11.88 -6.49
N GLU A 317 29.44 13.08 -6.73
CA GLU A 317 28.26 13.58 -6.04
C GLU A 317 26.96 13.30 -6.81
N ASP A 318 27.04 12.84 -8.06
CA ASP A 318 25.90 12.39 -8.86
C ASP A 318 25.53 10.95 -8.48
N VAL A 319 24.62 10.81 -7.52
CA VAL A 319 24.25 9.51 -6.94
C VAL A 319 22.77 9.18 -7.07
N VAL A 320 22.51 7.89 -7.30
CA VAL A 320 21.17 7.31 -7.23
C VAL A 320 21.21 6.10 -6.31
N PHE A 321 20.26 6.03 -5.37
CA PHE A 321 20.04 4.83 -4.59
C PHE A 321 18.85 4.07 -5.17
N LEU A 322 19.06 2.82 -5.55
CA LEU A 322 17.98 1.92 -5.98
C LEU A 322 17.62 0.99 -4.82
N GLN A 323 16.34 0.70 -4.64
CA GLN A 323 15.82 -0.29 -3.72
C GLN A 323 15.18 -1.43 -4.50
N LEU A 324 15.64 -2.65 -4.23
CA LEU A 324 15.00 -3.88 -4.67
C LEU A 324 14.19 -4.42 -3.50
N LYS A 325 12.88 -4.63 -3.68
CA LYS A 325 12.01 -5.28 -2.69
C LYS A 325 11.51 -6.60 -3.26
N GLN A 326 11.68 -7.68 -2.49
CA GLN A 326 11.15 -8.99 -2.86
C GLN A 326 9.62 -8.89 -2.98
N ALA A 327 9.11 -9.27 -4.15
CA ALA A 327 7.68 -9.38 -4.43
C ALA A 327 7.23 -10.82 -4.21
N ARG A 328 6.23 -11.00 -3.33
CA ARG A 328 5.57 -12.29 -3.15
C ARG A 328 4.23 -12.30 -3.88
N ARG A 329 3.62 -13.48 -3.94
CA ARG A 329 2.22 -13.62 -4.33
C ARG A 329 1.35 -12.81 -3.36
N SER A 330 0.45 -11.97 -3.90
CA SER A 330 -0.46 -11.18 -3.08
C SER A 330 -1.36 -12.08 -2.24
N VAL A 331 -1.65 -11.66 -1.01
CA VAL A 331 -2.60 -12.31 -0.09
C VAL A 331 -4.04 -12.25 -0.62
N ILE A 332 -4.35 -11.31 -1.51
CA ILE A 332 -5.64 -11.21 -2.19
C ILE A 332 -5.77 -12.29 -3.27
N ALA A 333 -4.66 -12.64 -3.93
CA ALA A 333 -4.65 -13.50 -5.11
C ALA A 333 -5.27 -14.89 -4.86
N LYS A 334 -5.04 -15.48 -3.67
CA LYS A 334 -5.59 -16.80 -3.32
C LYS A 334 -7.12 -16.83 -3.28
N HIS A 335 -7.75 -15.70 -2.99
CA HIS A 335 -9.20 -15.56 -2.93
C HIS A 335 -9.84 -15.26 -4.30
N GLN A 336 -9.03 -14.94 -5.30
CA GLN A 336 -9.52 -14.66 -6.67
C GLN A 336 -9.33 -15.84 -7.62
N HIS A 337 -8.17 -16.51 -7.56
CA HIS A 337 -7.82 -17.58 -8.49
C HIS A 337 -7.10 -18.76 -7.83
N GLY A 338 -7.28 -18.95 -6.52
CA GLY A 338 -6.84 -20.15 -5.83
C GLY A 338 -5.32 -20.30 -5.80
N ALA A 339 -4.77 -21.37 -6.39
CA ALA A 339 -3.32 -21.58 -6.51
C ALA A 339 -2.74 -21.14 -7.86
N LEU A 340 -3.57 -20.64 -8.79
CA LEU A 340 -3.12 -20.34 -10.15
C LEU A 340 -2.10 -19.20 -10.17
N ALA A 341 -1.08 -19.37 -11.00
CA ALA A 341 -0.05 -18.36 -11.25
C ALA A 341 -0.52 -17.40 -12.34
N TRP A 342 -1.44 -16.48 -11.99
CA TRP A 342 -1.96 -15.51 -12.96
C TRP A 342 -0.87 -14.58 -13.51
N HIS A 343 0.08 -14.22 -12.66
CA HIS A 343 1.22 -13.37 -13.01
C HIS A 343 2.48 -14.22 -13.17
N ARG A 344 3.16 -14.07 -14.31
CA ARG A 344 4.46 -14.71 -14.55
C ARG A 344 5.54 -14.20 -13.60
N HIS A 345 5.47 -12.91 -13.23
CA HIS A 345 6.42 -12.25 -12.34
C HIS A 345 5.70 -11.34 -11.33
N GLN A 346 5.87 -11.59 -10.03
CA GLN A 346 5.25 -10.84 -8.94
C GLN A 346 5.80 -9.41 -8.84
N GLY A 347 7.07 -9.19 -9.19
CA GLY A 347 7.61 -7.83 -9.29
C GLY A 347 6.92 -7.02 -10.39
N GLN A 348 6.59 -7.66 -11.51
CA GLN A 348 5.87 -7.02 -12.61
C GLN A 348 4.44 -6.67 -12.18
N ARG A 349 3.76 -7.59 -11.47
CA ARG A 349 2.44 -7.34 -10.87
C ARG A 349 2.43 -6.07 -10.02
N VAL A 350 3.38 -5.94 -9.09
CA VAL A 350 3.45 -4.77 -8.20
C VAL A 350 3.63 -3.49 -9.00
N VAL A 351 4.53 -3.48 -9.99
CA VAL A 351 4.79 -2.32 -10.86
C VAL A 351 3.55 -1.90 -11.64
N GLU A 352 2.90 -2.85 -12.33
CA GLU A 352 1.73 -2.58 -13.17
C GLU A 352 0.56 -2.06 -12.35
N TYR A 353 0.29 -2.64 -11.17
CA TYR A 353 -0.81 -2.20 -10.32
C TYR A 353 -0.51 -0.92 -9.55
N GLN A 354 0.75 -0.65 -9.21
CA GLN A 354 1.14 0.68 -8.72
C GLN A 354 0.84 1.75 -9.79
N GLN A 355 1.18 1.51 -11.05
CA GLN A 355 0.91 2.45 -12.16
C GLN A 355 -0.59 2.60 -12.45
N ALA A 356 -1.40 1.57 -12.21
CA ALA A 356 -2.84 1.64 -12.33
C ALA A 356 -3.46 2.51 -11.22
N LEU A 357 -3.05 2.29 -9.96
CA LEU A 357 -3.63 2.93 -8.78
C LEU A 357 -3.11 4.34 -8.50
N GLN A 358 -1.85 4.65 -8.86
CA GLN A 358 -1.26 5.98 -8.69
C GLN A 358 -1.41 6.82 -9.96
N THR A 359 -1.56 8.13 -9.78
CA THR A 359 -1.57 9.05 -10.92
C THR A 359 -0.19 9.28 -11.50
N VAL A 360 0.79 9.42 -10.62
CA VAL A 360 2.21 9.50 -10.97
C VAL A 360 2.97 8.49 -10.14
N SER A 361 3.87 7.76 -10.77
CA SER A 361 4.76 6.79 -10.13
C SER A 361 6.20 7.15 -10.42
N ASP A 362 7.10 6.56 -9.63
CA ASP A 362 8.54 6.69 -9.80
C ASP A 362 8.97 6.36 -11.25
N PRO A 363 9.70 7.26 -11.94
CA PRO A 363 10.26 7.01 -13.26
C PRO A 363 11.12 5.76 -13.39
N LEU A 364 11.79 5.38 -12.29
CA LEU A 364 12.67 4.22 -12.20
C LEU A 364 11.96 3.01 -11.55
N LEU A 365 10.63 2.97 -11.62
CA LEU A 365 9.86 1.81 -11.18
C LEU A 365 9.93 0.71 -12.24
N GLY A 366 10.55 -0.42 -11.90
CA GLY A 366 10.65 -1.60 -12.76
C GLY A 366 10.78 -2.88 -11.93
N TRP A 367 11.22 -3.97 -12.56
CA TRP A 367 11.28 -5.27 -11.88
C TRP A 367 12.43 -6.15 -12.38
N THR A 368 12.81 -7.13 -11.57
CA THR A 368 13.88 -8.09 -11.91
C THR A 368 13.79 -9.36 -11.08
N THR A 369 14.61 -10.36 -11.41
CA THR A 369 14.78 -11.61 -10.66
C THR A 369 16.21 -11.69 -10.14
N VAL A 370 16.38 -11.97 -8.85
CA VAL A 370 17.69 -12.24 -8.23
C VAL A 370 17.67 -13.69 -7.75
N GLY A 371 18.46 -14.55 -8.40
CA GLY A 371 18.40 -16.00 -8.19
C GLY A 371 17.00 -16.54 -8.46
N GLU A 372 16.38 -17.18 -7.46
CA GLU A 372 15.02 -17.72 -7.57
C GLU A 372 13.91 -16.73 -7.14
N HIS A 373 14.29 -15.54 -6.67
CA HIS A 373 13.37 -14.58 -6.06
C HIS A 373 13.03 -13.44 -7.01
N GLN A 374 11.78 -13.02 -7.01
CA GLN A 374 11.26 -11.95 -7.87
C GLN A 374 11.20 -10.63 -7.10
N TYR A 375 11.59 -9.52 -7.74
CA TYR A 375 11.70 -8.21 -7.12
C TYR A 375 11.05 -7.13 -7.98
N TYR A 376 10.58 -6.07 -7.33
CA TYR A 376 10.43 -4.78 -7.99
C TYR A 376 11.53 -3.83 -7.53
N VAL A 377 11.89 -2.89 -8.38
CA VAL A 377 12.97 -1.93 -8.23
C VAL A 377 12.39 -0.53 -8.28
N ARG A 378 12.85 0.36 -7.40
CA ARG A 378 12.46 1.78 -7.34
C ARG A 378 13.58 2.63 -6.75
N GLN A 379 13.49 3.95 -6.87
CA GLN A 379 14.35 4.88 -6.15
C GLN A 379 14.15 4.75 -4.64
N PHE A 380 15.27 4.64 -3.92
CA PHE A 380 15.28 4.64 -2.47
C PHE A 380 15.22 6.07 -1.95
N ARG A 381 14.16 6.38 -1.18
CA ARG A 381 13.96 7.68 -0.53
C ARG A 381 13.93 8.86 -1.51
N ASP A 382 13.05 8.78 -2.50
CA ASP A 382 12.74 9.94 -3.35
C ASP A 382 11.59 10.78 -2.76
N MET A 383 11.96 11.74 -1.91
CA MET A 383 11.05 12.57 -1.10
C MET A 383 10.05 11.78 -0.25
N LYS A 384 10.38 10.54 0.11
CA LYS A 384 9.45 9.64 0.79
C LYS A 384 9.09 10.15 2.20
N GLY A 385 7.83 10.53 2.41
CA GLY A 385 7.29 10.99 3.70
C GLY A 385 6.01 10.24 4.07
N ALA A 386 5.66 10.27 5.34
CA ALA A 386 4.36 9.80 5.84
C ALA A 386 3.87 10.78 6.91
N ILE A 387 2.55 10.85 7.08
CA ILE A 387 1.93 11.48 8.24
C ILE A 387 1.99 10.44 9.36
N LEU A 388 2.56 10.82 10.51
CA LEU A 388 2.59 9.95 11.67
C LEU A 388 1.20 9.95 12.29
N VAL A 389 0.69 8.77 12.57
CA VAL A 389 -0.67 8.59 13.14
C VAL A 389 -0.60 8.66 14.66
N GLU A 390 0.58 8.42 15.21
CA GLU A 390 0.91 8.63 16.60
C GLU A 390 0.87 10.14 16.92
N ASP A 391 0.27 10.51 18.04
CA ASP A 391 0.24 11.87 18.61
C ASP A 391 -0.53 12.94 17.82
N ILE A 392 -1.34 12.55 16.83
CA ILE A 392 -2.35 13.46 16.26
C ILE A 392 -3.53 13.59 17.23
N ASN A 393 -4.33 14.66 17.10
CA ASN A 393 -5.58 14.80 17.87
C ASN A 393 -6.79 14.26 17.06
N ALA A 394 -7.94 14.08 17.72
CA ALA A 394 -9.14 13.51 17.09
C ALA A 394 -9.59 14.25 15.82
N GLY A 395 -9.58 15.59 15.84
CA GLY A 395 -9.93 16.39 14.66
C GLY A 395 -8.95 16.21 13.50
N ALA A 396 -7.65 16.09 13.79
CA ALA A 396 -6.64 15.81 12.78
C ALA A 396 -6.71 14.38 12.25
N LEU A 397 -7.09 13.40 13.08
CA LEU A 397 -7.37 12.04 12.62
C LEU A 397 -8.56 12.02 11.65
N ALA A 398 -9.64 12.75 11.96
CA ALA A 398 -10.79 12.85 11.08
C ALA A 398 -10.38 13.44 9.72
N ASP A 399 -9.78 14.64 9.68
CA ASP A 399 -9.34 15.26 8.42
C ASP A 399 -8.39 14.33 7.63
N TYR A 400 -7.47 13.64 8.33
CA TYR A 400 -6.54 12.71 7.68
C TYR A 400 -7.26 11.49 7.09
N ALA A 401 -8.20 10.91 7.84
CA ALA A 401 -9.00 9.79 7.40
C ALA A 401 -9.86 10.18 6.18
N GLY A 402 -10.41 11.40 6.15
CA GLY A 402 -11.08 11.98 5.00
C GLY A 402 -10.18 12.00 3.75
N ILE A 403 -8.97 12.55 3.86
CA ILE A 403 -7.99 12.55 2.76
C ILE A 403 -7.65 11.12 2.29
N CYS A 404 -7.49 10.17 3.20
CA CYS A 404 -7.25 8.77 2.84
C CYS A 404 -8.43 8.15 2.09
N GLY A 405 -9.67 8.44 2.52
CA GLY A 405 -10.89 8.03 1.83
C GLY A 405 -10.98 8.60 0.41
N TYR A 406 -10.75 9.91 0.27
CA TYR A 406 -10.66 10.60 -1.01
C TYR A 406 -9.65 9.94 -1.95
N LEU A 407 -8.43 9.67 -1.47
CA LEU A 407 -7.37 9.10 -2.29
C LEU A 407 -7.64 7.65 -2.68
N LEU A 408 -8.23 6.86 -1.77
CA LEU A 408 -8.62 5.49 -2.09
C LEU A 408 -9.70 5.46 -3.19
N ALA A 409 -10.70 6.34 -3.12
CA ALA A 409 -11.71 6.49 -4.16
C ALA A 409 -11.07 6.88 -5.50
N LYS A 410 -10.11 7.82 -5.48
CA LYS A 410 -9.33 8.18 -6.67
C LYS A 410 -8.61 6.98 -7.27
N SER A 411 -7.89 6.21 -6.47
CA SER A 411 -7.16 5.03 -6.93
C SER A 411 -8.08 3.97 -7.53
N HIS A 412 -9.20 3.65 -6.87
CA HIS A 412 -10.20 2.75 -7.44
C HIS A 412 -10.78 3.29 -8.76
N ALA A 413 -11.09 4.58 -8.83
CA ALA A 413 -11.67 5.19 -10.01
C ALA A 413 -10.79 5.10 -11.25
N ARG A 414 -9.45 5.07 -11.10
CA ARG A 414 -8.49 4.97 -12.21
C ARG A 414 -8.50 3.62 -12.93
N THR A 415 -8.97 2.58 -12.25
CA THR A 415 -8.95 1.21 -12.76
C THR A 415 -10.27 0.92 -13.50
N SER A 416 -11.12 0.04 -12.96
CA SER A 416 -12.43 -0.30 -13.49
C SER A 416 -13.53 -0.08 -12.44
N GLY A 417 -14.80 -0.17 -12.86
CA GLY A 417 -15.92 -0.19 -11.91
C GLY A 417 -16.34 1.13 -11.26
N ALA A 418 -15.65 2.27 -11.49
CA ALA A 418 -15.96 3.55 -10.84
C ALA A 418 -17.47 3.94 -10.86
N SER A 419 -18.13 3.85 -12.02
CA SER A 419 -19.57 4.13 -12.13
C SER A 419 -20.43 3.11 -11.38
N MET A 420 -20.04 1.83 -11.36
CA MET A 420 -20.75 0.80 -10.58
C MET A 420 -20.58 1.02 -9.07
N ILE A 421 -19.37 1.38 -8.62
CA ILE A 421 -19.12 1.71 -7.22
C ILE A 421 -19.96 2.94 -6.83
N ALA A 422 -19.92 4.02 -7.60
CA ALA A 422 -20.74 5.21 -7.36
C ALA A 422 -22.24 4.88 -7.33
N GLY A 423 -22.70 4.05 -8.27
CA GLY A 423 -24.06 3.55 -8.34
C GLY A 423 -24.47 2.73 -7.11
N TYR A 424 -23.59 1.89 -6.59
CA TYR A 424 -23.83 1.09 -5.38
C TYR A 424 -23.78 1.93 -4.11
N VAL A 425 -22.76 2.78 -3.95
CA VAL A 425 -22.55 3.61 -2.77
C VAL A 425 -23.68 4.64 -2.61
N GLY A 426 -24.02 5.37 -3.68
CA GLY A 426 -25.09 6.38 -3.66
C GLY A 426 -24.76 7.63 -2.85
N GLY A 427 -25.78 8.46 -2.60
CA GLY A 427 -25.61 9.77 -1.92
C GLY A 427 -26.06 9.82 -0.46
N SER A 428 -26.44 8.70 0.15
CA SER A 428 -26.85 8.67 1.57
C SER A 428 -25.74 8.14 2.47
N ASP A 429 -25.66 8.64 3.68
CA ASP A 429 -24.78 8.23 4.80
C ASP A 429 -24.90 6.77 5.29
N LYS A 430 -25.93 6.03 4.86
CA LYS A 430 -26.14 4.62 5.26
C LYS A 430 -24.90 3.72 5.19
N MET A 431 -24.03 3.92 4.20
CA MET A 431 -22.78 3.16 4.10
C MET A 431 -21.77 3.60 5.15
N ASP A 432 -21.65 4.91 5.33
CA ASP A 432 -20.76 5.60 6.27
C ASP A 432 -21.06 5.13 7.70
N GLU A 433 -22.33 5.12 8.09
CA GLU A 433 -22.77 4.57 9.38
C GLU A 433 -22.50 3.07 9.52
N SER A 434 -22.69 2.30 8.44
CA SER A 434 -22.50 0.86 8.45
C SER A 434 -21.02 0.52 8.64
N LEU A 435 -20.14 1.17 7.90
CA LEU A 435 -18.71 0.96 8.00
C LEU A 435 -18.14 1.50 9.33
N ALA A 436 -18.73 2.52 9.95
CA ALA A 436 -18.38 2.92 11.32
C ALA A 436 -18.68 1.81 12.34
N ARG A 437 -19.85 1.14 12.24
CA ARG A 437 -20.20 -0.01 13.10
C ARG A 437 -19.28 -1.21 12.84
N PHE A 438 -18.98 -1.48 11.57
CA PHE A 438 -18.04 -2.54 11.18
C PHE A 438 -16.64 -2.27 11.73
N ALA A 439 -16.13 -1.05 11.54
CA ALA A 439 -14.79 -0.66 11.98
C ALA A 439 -14.62 -0.85 13.49
N ARG A 440 -15.62 -0.46 14.29
CA ARG A 440 -15.64 -0.71 15.73
C ARG A 440 -15.58 -2.19 16.09
N THR A 441 -16.49 -2.99 15.52
CA THR A 441 -16.58 -4.43 15.85
C THR A 441 -15.36 -5.22 15.38
N TYR A 442 -14.75 -4.82 14.27
CA TYR A 442 -13.52 -5.44 13.78
C TYR A 442 -12.27 -4.90 14.52
N ALA A 443 -12.27 -3.65 15.01
CA ALA A 443 -11.22 -3.15 15.90
C ALA A 443 -11.13 -4.00 17.19
N ASP A 444 -12.28 -4.40 17.76
CA ASP A 444 -12.31 -5.35 18.87
C ASP A 444 -11.66 -6.70 18.49
N GLN A 445 -11.84 -7.17 17.24
CA GLN A 445 -11.19 -8.39 16.76
C GLN A 445 -9.67 -8.22 16.65
N VAL A 446 -9.21 -7.10 16.10
CA VAL A 446 -7.78 -6.77 15.99
C VAL A 446 -7.10 -6.74 17.36
N GLU A 447 -7.75 -6.14 18.36
CA GLU A 447 -7.23 -6.08 19.74
C GLU A 447 -7.18 -7.47 20.40
N ARG A 448 -8.17 -8.33 20.16
CA ARG A 448 -8.18 -9.72 20.64
C ARG A 448 -7.06 -10.54 19.99
N ASP A 449 -6.90 -10.41 18.68
CA ASP A 449 -5.85 -11.13 17.92
C ASP A 449 -4.45 -10.66 18.34
N HIS A 450 -4.26 -9.34 18.53
CA HIS A 450 -3.02 -8.77 19.06
C HIS A 450 -2.73 -9.29 20.48
N THR A 451 -3.75 -9.32 21.36
CA THR A 451 -3.62 -9.89 22.71
C THR A 451 -3.21 -11.36 22.67
N ALA A 452 -3.77 -12.15 21.75
CA ALA A 452 -3.40 -13.55 21.55
C ALA A 452 -1.94 -13.69 21.11
N LEU A 453 -1.47 -12.85 20.18
CA LEU A 453 -0.07 -12.82 19.74
C LEU A 453 0.88 -12.45 20.88
N VAL A 454 0.56 -11.41 21.67
CA VAL A 454 1.34 -11.01 22.85
C VAL A 454 1.43 -12.16 23.85
N ALA A 455 0.31 -12.85 24.12
CA ALA A 455 0.28 -13.98 25.03
C ALA A 455 1.13 -15.17 24.50
N ALA A 456 1.11 -15.42 23.19
CA ALA A 456 1.95 -16.45 22.58
C ALA A 456 3.45 -16.17 22.72
N VAL A 457 3.86 -14.91 22.54
CA VAL A 457 5.25 -14.47 22.81
C VAL A 457 5.62 -14.66 24.28
N ARG A 458 4.75 -14.26 25.22
CA ARG A 458 4.99 -14.45 26.67
C ARG A 458 5.12 -15.91 27.07
N ARG A 459 4.43 -16.83 26.37
CA ARG A 459 4.54 -18.28 26.57
C ARG A 459 5.75 -18.92 25.86
N GLY A 460 6.55 -18.13 25.12
CA GLY A 460 7.70 -18.63 24.36
C GLY A 460 7.33 -19.39 23.08
N GLN A 461 6.09 -19.27 22.59
CA GLN A 461 5.65 -19.93 21.34
C GLN A 461 6.20 -19.23 20.09
N LEU A 462 6.47 -17.93 20.19
CA LEU A 462 7.09 -17.11 19.14
C LEU A 462 8.18 -16.24 19.75
N ALA A 463 9.35 -16.21 19.12
CA ALA A 463 10.43 -15.30 19.50
C ALA A 463 10.10 -13.87 19.05
N ALA A 464 10.44 -12.87 19.87
CA ALA A 464 10.25 -11.46 19.58
C ALA A 464 11.47 -10.64 20.04
N GLU A 465 11.89 -9.69 19.21
CA GLU A 465 12.90 -8.68 19.55
C GLU A 465 12.19 -7.33 19.67
N THR A 466 11.94 -6.88 20.90
CA THR A 466 11.37 -5.56 21.16
C THR A 466 12.44 -4.50 20.98
N ALA A 467 12.13 -3.46 20.21
CA ALA A 467 13.02 -2.33 19.97
C ALA A 467 13.25 -1.48 21.23
#